data_AF-A0A1D9C7I4-F1
#
_entry.id   AF-A0A1D9C7I4-F1
#
_cell.length_a   1.000
_cell.length_b   1.000
_cell.length_c   1.000
_cell.angle_alpha   90.00
_cell.angle_beta   90.00
_cell.angle_gamma   90.00
#
_symmetry.space_group_name_H-M   'P 1'
#
loop_
_entity.id
_entity.type
_entity.pdbx_description
1 polymer ?
#
loop_
_entity_poly.entity_id
_entity_poly.type
_entity_poly.pdbx_seq_one_letter_code
_entity_poly.pdbx_strand_id
1 'polypeptide(L)'
;LFPKVAHFHTLRVDQPASKFYSTEILRKLCDLWEARGSGLTNMHGSTGDIILLGTTTDQLEPIFYELTHQLGMDLGGSGSNLRTPSCCIGKARCEWSCLNTQDITYDLTMTYQDELH
;
A
#
# COMPACT_ATOMS: atom_id res chain seq x y z
N LEU A 1 28.91 -5.21 10.22
CA LEU A 1 28.30 -5.86 11.41
C LEU A 1 27.03 -6.64 11.05
N PHE A 2 26.11 -6.09 10.22
CA PHE A 2 24.85 -6.76 9.86
C PHE A 2 24.65 -6.85 8.34
N PRO A 3 25.16 -7.90 7.66
CA PRO A 3 25.11 -8.00 6.19
C PRO A 3 23.69 -8.16 5.63
N LYS A 4 22.76 -8.78 6.39
CA LYS A 4 21.38 -9.02 5.95
C LYS A 4 20.49 -7.78 5.88
N VAL A 5 20.97 -6.65 6.39
CA VAL A 5 20.28 -5.35 6.34
C VAL A 5 21.17 -4.29 5.68
N ALA A 6 22.15 -4.71 4.90
CA ALA A 6 22.96 -3.79 4.10
C ALA A 6 22.07 -2.99 3.13
N HIS A 7 21.04 -3.65 2.59
CA HIS A 7 19.91 -3.02 1.92
C HIS A 7 18.66 -3.40 2.72
N PHE A 8 17.81 -2.41 3.00
CA PHE A 8 16.60 -2.61 3.79
C PHE A 8 15.53 -1.60 3.37
N HIS A 9 15.25 -1.60 2.06
CA HIS A 9 14.33 -0.65 1.43
C HIS A 9 12.90 -0.89 1.88
N THR A 10 12.15 0.19 2.01
CA THR A 10 10.72 0.13 2.34
C THR A 10 9.91 0.39 1.08
N LEU A 11 8.95 -0.49 0.77
CA LEU A 11 7.95 -0.21 -0.26
C LEU A 11 6.65 0.23 0.41
N ARG A 12 6.03 1.25 -0.19
CA ARG A 12 4.69 1.71 0.16
C ARG A 12 3.74 1.15 -0.88
N VAL A 13 2.71 0.44 -0.44
CA VAL A 13 1.68 -0.12 -1.31
C VAL A 13 0.37 0.58 -0.99
N ASP A 14 -0.31 1.07 -2.03
CA ASP A 14 -1.57 1.79 -1.88
C ASP A 14 -2.65 0.88 -1.28
N GLN A 15 -3.37 1.40 -0.31
CA GLN A 15 -4.36 0.66 0.46
C GLN A 15 -5.78 0.93 -0.06
N PRO A 16 -6.69 -0.06 -0.04
CA PRO A 16 -8.11 0.21 -0.28
C PRO A 16 -8.66 1.24 0.70
N ALA A 17 -9.57 2.09 0.22
CA ALA A 17 -10.20 3.12 1.04
C ALA A 17 -10.82 2.55 2.32
N SER A 18 -10.54 3.16 3.46
CA SER A 18 -10.89 2.69 4.81
C SER A 18 -10.33 1.31 5.20
N LYS A 19 -9.33 0.78 4.50
CA LYS A 19 -8.54 -0.40 4.89
C LYS A 19 -9.38 -1.67 5.07
N PHE A 20 -10.37 -1.89 4.22
CA PHE A 20 -11.11 -3.16 4.16
C PHE A 20 -10.37 -4.18 3.32
N TYR A 21 -10.25 -5.42 3.83
CA TYR A 21 -9.55 -6.50 3.14
C TYR A 21 -10.34 -7.80 3.22
N SER A 22 -10.21 -8.63 2.18
CA SER A 22 -10.47 -10.06 2.29
C SER A 22 -9.24 -10.77 2.84
N THR A 23 -9.42 -11.95 3.45
CA THR A 23 -8.27 -12.76 3.88
C THR A 23 -7.48 -13.32 2.69
N GLU A 24 -8.12 -13.44 1.52
CA GLU A 24 -7.46 -13.90 0.30
C GLU A 24 -6.38 -12.91 -0.16
N ILE A 25 -6.70 -11.62 -0.26
CA ILE A 25 -5.73 -10.62 -0.75
C ILE A 25 -4.58 -10.43 0.23
N LEU A 26 -4.85 -10.45 1.54
CA LEU A 26 -3.81 -10.35 2.56
C LEU A 26 -2.87 -11.55 2.55
N ARG A 27 -3.38 -12.78 2.33
CA ARG A 27 -2.52 -13.97 2.20
C ARG A 27 -1.62 -13.87 0.97
N LYS A 28 -2.17 -13.48 -0.19
CA LYS A 28 -1.37 -13.26 -1.41
C LYS A 28 -0.27 -12.22 -1.19
N LEU A 29 -0.57 -11.13 -0.48
CA LEU A 29 0.43 -10.11 -0.16
C LEU A 29 1.52 -10.63 0.79
N CYS A 30 1.14 -11.45 1.78
CA CYS A 30 2.11 -12.12 2.66
C CYS A 30 3.00 -13.10 1.87
N ASP A 31 2.42 -13.92 0.98
CA ASP A 31 3.16 -14.89 0.17
C ASP A 31 4.21 -14.19 -0.72
N LEU A 32 3.82 -13.10 -1.38
CA LEU A 32 4.71 -12.24 -2.15
C LEU A 32 5.84 -11.68 -1.27
N TRP A 33 5.50 -11.14 -0.10
CA TRP A 33 6.46 -10.45 0.76
C TRP A 33 7.40 -11.39 1.51
N GLU A 34 6.96 -12.59 1.86
CA GLU A 34 7.82 -13.63 2.42
C GLU A 34 8.83 -14.13 1.38
N ALA A 35 8.41 -14.25 0.12
CA ALA A 35 9.29 -14.70 -0.95
C ALA A 35 10.36 -13.66 -1.35
N ARG A 36 10.06 -12.36 -1.24
CA ARG A 36 10.89 -11.28 -1.84
C ARG A 36 11.36 -10.21 -0.86
N GLY A 37 10.89 -10.23 0.37
CA GLY A 37 11.17 -9.22 1.38
C GLY A 37 11.64 -9.82 2.70
N SER A 38 11.54 -9.03 3.75
CA SER A 38 11.92 -9.44 5.10
C SER A 38 10.84 -10.24 5.84
N GLY A 39 9.61 -10.27 5.30
CA GLY A 39 8.41 -10.73 6.02
C GLY A 39 7.88 -9.75 7.08
N LEU A 40 8.56 -8.61 7.31
CA LEU A 40 8.13 -7.58 8.27
C LEU A 40 7.26 -6.52 7.59
N THR A 41 6.22 -6.07 8.26
CA THR A 41 5.30 -5.06 7.73
C THR A 41 4.87 -4.06 8.80
N ASN A 42 4.50 -2.84 8.39
CA ASN A 42 3.62 -2.00 9.20
C ASN A 42 2.23 -1.98 8.55
N MET A 43 1.21 -2.35 9.33
CA MET A 43 -0.20 -2.33 8.94
C MET A 43 -0.93 -1.31 9.83
N HIS A 44 -0.85 -0.01 9.54
CA HIS A 44 -0.42 0.68 8.31
C HIS A 44 0.59 1.79 8.61
N GLY A 45 1.15 2.42 7.57
CA GLY A 45 1.81 3.71 7.70
C GLY A 45 0.82 4.81 8.12
N SER A 46 1.31 5.86 8.78
CA SER A 46 0.45 6.94 9.30
C SER A 46 -0.34 7.68 8.22
N THR A 47 0.19 7.77 7.00
CA THR A 47 -0.51 8.36 5.85
C THR A 47 -1.63 7.45 5.35
N GLY A 48 -1.39 6.14 5.30
CA GLY A 48 -2.39 5.16 4.90
C GLY A 48 -1.80 3.84 4.42
N ASP A 49 -0.63 3.91 3.79
CA ASP A 49 -0.04 2.83 2.98
C ASP A 49 0.17 1.55 3.77
N ILE A 50 0.10 0.41 3.07
CA ILE A 50 0.73 -0.82 3.57
C ILE A 50 2.24 -0.65 3.43
N ILE A 51 2.98 -0.95 4.49
CA ILE A 51 4.43 -0.82 4.51
C ILE A 51 5.06 -2.20 4.45
N LEU A 52 5.72 -2.51 3.34
CA LEU A 52 6.57 -3.70 3.19
C LEU A 52 7.99 -3.31 3.61
N LEU A 53 8.38 -3.75 4.82
CA LEU A 53 9.53 -3.20 5.54
C LEU A 53 10.80 -4.02 5.32
N GLY A 54 11.60 -3.65 4.33
CA GLY A 54 12.93 -4.21 4.13
C GLY A 54 13.00 -5.22 2.99
N THR A 55 13.64 -4.80 1.91
CA THR A 55 14.09 -5.68 0.82
C THR A 55 15.37 -5.10 0.18
N THR A 56 15.88 -5.77 -0.84
CA THR A 56 17.06 -5.40 -1.62
C THR A 56 16.66 -4.72 -2.94
N THR A 57 17.62 -4.03 -3.57
CA THR A 57 17.34 -3.20 -4.77
C THR A 57 16.86 -4.05 -5.96
N ASP A 58 17.42 -5.24 -6.13
CA ASP A 58 17.10 -6.18 -7.20
C ASP A 58 15.69 -6.79 -7.08
N GLN A 59 15.06 -6.69 -5.91
CA GLN A 59 13.69 -7.19 -5.69
C GLN A 59 12.61 -6.13 -5.95
N LEU A 60 12.97 -4.84 -6.11
CA LEU A 60 11.98 -3.76 -6.26
C LEU A 60 11.06 -3.98 -7.48
N GLU A 61 11.64 -4.18 -8.67
CA GLU A 61 10.87 -4.41 -9.90
C GLU A 61 10.11 -5.75 -9.89
N PRO A 62 10.68 -6.89 -9.45
CA PRO A 62 9.92 -8.13 -9.28
C PRO A 62 8.70 -7.99 -8.36
N ILE A 63 8.86 -7.27 -7.24
CA ILE A 63 7.75 -7.01 -6.31
C ILE A 63 6.69 -6.15 -7.00
N PHE A 64 7.09 -5.08 -7.67
CA PHE A 64 6.16 -4.19 -8.38
C PHE A 64 5.38 -4.91 -9.49
N TYR A 65 6.07 -5.76 -10.26
CA TYR A 65 5.44 -6.58 -11.29
C TYR A 65 4.37 -7.51 -10.71
N GLU A 66 4.67 -8.19 -9.60
CA GLU A 66 3.73 -9.12 -8.97
C GLU A 66 2.53 -8.40 -8.32
N LEU A 67 2.77 -7.26 -7.66
CA LEU A 67 1.72 -6.40 -7.12
C LEU A 67 0.71 -5.98 -8.20
N THR A 68 1.21 -5.49 -9.33
CA THR A 68 0.37 -4.98 -10.42
C THR A 68 -0.30 -6.09 -11.23
N HIS A 69 0.43 -7.14 -11.62
CA HIS A 69 -0.07 -8.17 -12.54
C HIS A 69 -0.85 -9.30 -11.84
N GLN A 70 -0.61 -9.53 -10.55
CA GLN A 70 -1.25 -10.64 -9.83
C GLN A 70 -2.20 -10.19 -8.73
N LEU A 71 -1.88 -9.09 -8.03
CA LEU A 71 -2.68 -8.60 -6.90
C LEU A 71 -3.59 -7.43 -7.28
N GLY A 72 -3.35 -6.76 -8.41
CA GLY A 72 -4.09 -5.56 -8.82
C GLY A 72 -3.90 -4.39 -7.85
N MET A 73 -2.71 -4.29 -7.24
CA MET A 73 -2.33 -3.24 -6.30
C MET A 73 -1.19 -2.42 -6.88
N ASP A 74 -1.19 -1.11 -6.59
CA ASP A 74 -0.13 -0.18 -7.00
C ASP A 74 0.70 0.29 -5.81
N LEU A 75 1.77 1.03 -6.08
CA LEU A 75 2.60 1.67 -5.08
C LEU A 75 1.91 2.93 -4.52
N GLY A 76 2.24 3.25 -3.28
CA GLY A 76 1.87 4.51 -2.66
C GLY A 76 2.85 5.64 -2.97
N GLY A 77 2.45 6.88 -2.64
CA GLY A 77 3.24 8.08 -2.94
C GLY A 77 4.40 8.35 -1.97
N SER A 78 5.53 8.84 -2.50
CA SER A 78 6.65 9.35 -1.71
C SER A 78 7.46 10.41 -2.47
N GLY A 79 8.05 11.38 -1.76
CA GLY A 79 8.78 12.49 -2.39
C GLY A 79 7.97 13.80 -2.43
N SER A 80 8.32 14.70 -3.35
CA SER A 80 7.66 16.01 -3.47
C SER A 80 6.46 15.96 -4.42
N ASN A 81 5.51 15.08 -4.09
CA ASN A 81 4.34 14.77 -4.91
C ASN A 81 3.08 14.59 -4.05
N LEU A 82 1.93 14.32 -4.68
CA LEU A 82 0.72 13.92 -3.97
C LEU A 82 0.98 12.62 -3.21
N ARG A 83 0.58 12.58 -1.95
CA ARG A 83 0.72 11.38 -1.12
C ARG A 83 -0.57 10.60 -1.13
N THR A 84 -0.47 9.31 -0.84
CA THR A 84 -1.59 8.37 -0.77
C THR A 84 -2.76 8.94 0.04
N PRO A 85 -3.89 9.26 -0.60
CA PRO A 85 -5.06 9.73 0.10
C PRO A 85 -5.60 8.66 1.06
N SER A 86 -6.19 9.08 2.18
CA SER A 86 -6.84 8.16 3.12
C SER A 86 -8.08 8.79 3.74
N CYS A 87 -8.97 7.93 4.26
CA CYS A 87 -10.23 8.37 4.86
C CYS A 87 -10.66 7.50 6.04
N CYS A 88 -11.61 8.04 6.81
CA CYS A 88 -12.29 7.30 7.86
C CYS A 88 -13.22 6.22 7.27
N ILE A 89 -13.86 5.42 8.13
CA ILE A 89 -14.76 4.33 7.71
C ILE A 89 -16.00 4.79 6.92
N GLY A 90 -16.37 6.07 7.04
CA GLY A 90 -17.47 6.66 6.27
C GLY A 90 -18.79 5.90 6.37
N LYS A 91 -19.54 5.92 5.27
CA LYS A 91 -20.86 5.28 5.16
C LYS A 91 -20.83 3.75 5.26
N ALA A 92 -19.65 3.11 5.16
CA ALA A 92 -19.57 1.65 5.31
C ALA A 92 -20.03 1.18 6.70
N ARG A 93 -19.79 1.97 7.76
CA ARG A 93 -20.17 1.58 9.12
C ARG A 93 -20.30 2.74 10.13
N CYS A 94 -20.62 3.93 9.67
CA CYS A 94 -20.88 5.08 10.54
C CYS A 94 -22.13 5.82 10.07
N GLU A 95 -23.15 5.86 10.92
CA GLU A 95 -24.42 6.55 10.72
C GLU A 95 -24.30 8.08 10.74
N TRP A 96 -23.15 8.62 11.14
CA TRP A 96 -22.85 10.06 11.12
C TRP A 96 -22.13 10.51 9.85
N SER A 97 -21.91 9.61 8.89
CA SER A 97 -21.17 9.94 7.68
C SER A 97 -22.02 10.78 6.72
N CYS A 98 -21.70 12.06 6.59
CA CYS A 98 -22.41 12.99 5.70
C CYS A 98 -22.07 12.81 4.21
N LEU A 99 -20.91 12.22 3.89
CA LEU A 99 -20.39 12.07 2.52
C LEU A 99 -19.90 10.64 2.28
N ASN A 100 -19.83 10.20 1.02
CA ASN A 100 -19.22 8.92 0.69
C ASN A 100 -17.69 9.05 0.68
N THR A 101 -17.07 9.01 1.86
CA THR A 101 -15.63 9.28 2.02
C THR A 101 -14.76 8.29 1.26
N GLN A 102 -15.18 7.03 1.16
CA GLN A 102 -14.42 5.99 0.46
C GLN A 102 -14.37 6.24 -1.04
N ASP A 103 -15.53 6.56 -1.63
CA ASP A 103 -15.66 6.84 -3.05
C ASP A 103 -14.88 8.08 -3.46
N ILE A 104 -14.96 9.17 -2.67
CA ILE A 104 -14.16 10.38 -2.90
C ILE A 104 -12.65 10.08 -2.81
N THR A 105 -12.22 9.32 -1.80
CA THR A 105 -10.80 8.95 -1.66
C THR A 105 -10.33 8.13 -2.85
N TYR A 106 -11.09 7.13 -3.27
CA TYR A 106 -10.73 6.30 -4.42
C TYR A 106 -10.71 7.11 -5.72
N ASP A 107 -11.75 7.90 -5.98
CA ASP A 107 -11.86 8.74 -7.18
C ASP A 107 -10.69 9.72 -7.32
N LEU A 108 -10.34 10.44 -6.24
CA LEU A 108 -9.19 11.35 -6.25
C LEU A 108 -7.86 10.62 -6.39
N THR A 109 -7.72 9.44 -5.77
CA THR A 109 -6.49 8.63 -5.89
C THR A 109 -6.29 8.17 -7.34
N MET A 110 -7.37 7.76 -8.03
CA MET A 110 -7.30 7.37 -9.44
C MET A 110 -7.16 8.56 -10.39
N THR A 111 -7.79 9.69 -10.09
CA THR A 111 -7.76 10.90 -10.92
C THR A 111 -6.36 11.51 -10.98
N TYR A 112 -5.65 11.51 -9.85
CA TYR A 112 -4.34 12.17 -9.72
C TYR A 112 -3.19 11.16 -9.57
N GLN A 113 -3.23 10.06 -10.31
CA GLN A 113 -2.18 9.04 -10.31
C GLN A 113 -0.83 9.60 -10.77
N ASP A 114 -0.81 10.46 -11.78
CA ASP A 114 0.42 11.08 -12.30
C ASP A 114 1.06 11.98 -11.24
N GLU A 115 0.26 12.73 -10.49
CA GLU A 115 0.76 13.57 -9.40
C GLU A 115 1.15 12.78 -8.14
N LEU A 116 0.75 11.50 -8.03
CA LEU A 116 1.09 10.62 -6.89
C LEU A 116 2.43 9.90 -7.07
N HIS A 117 2.83 9.66 -8.32
CA HIS A 117 4.12 9.06 -8.69
C HIS A 117 5.17 10.11 -9.07
#